data_AF-A0A7V1NST1-F1
#
_entry.id   AF-A0A7V1NST1-F1
#
_cell.length_a   1.000
_cell.length_b   1.000
_cell.length_c   1.000
_cell.angle_alpha   90.00
_cell.angle_beta   90.00
_cell.angle_gamma   90.00
#
_symmetry.space_group_name_H-M   'P 1'
#
loop_
_entity.id
_entity.type
_entity.pdbx_description
1 polymer ?
#
loop_
_entity_poly.entity_id
_entity_poly.type
_entity_poly.pdbx_seq_one_letter_code
_entity_poly.pdbx_strand_id
1 'polypeptide(L)' 'MKEISTNLPQETWNSFVAAHPQAHILQTAPWGDLKAAFGWEVQRLALAGDAEAAGSLPGEGRWKARQAAL' A
#
# COMPACT_ATOMS: atom_id res chain seq x y z
N MET A 1 -12.75 12.08 9.62
CA MET A 1 -11.99 12.64 8.47
C MET A 1 -11.01 11.56 8.05
N LYS A 2 -11.00 11.12 6.79
CA LYS A 2 -10.10 10.02 6.37
C LYS A 2 -8.73 10.59 6.04
N GLU A 3 -7.69 10.11 6.69
CA GLU A 3 -6.31 10.56 6.46
C GLU A 3 -5.70 9.77 5.29
N ILE A 4 -5.00 10.47 4.39
CA ILE A 4 -4.29 9.87 3.26
C ILE A 4 -2.79 9.98 3.54
N SER A 5 -2.12 8.83 3.66
CA SER A 5 -0.67 8.75 3.70
C SER A 5 -0.13 8.44 2.31
N THR A 6 0.89 9.18 1.88
CA THR A 6 1.54 9.02 0.58
C THR A 6 2.97 8.52 0.75
N ASN A 7 3.49 7.86 -0.29
CA ASN A 7 4.86 7.32 -0.36
C ASN A 7 5.26 6.44 0.83
N LEU A 8 4.41 5.47 1.17
CA LEU A 8 4.70 4.54 2.25
C LEU A 8 6.04 3.79 2.04
N PRO A 9 6.84 3.58 3.10
CA PRO A 9 8.03 2.74 3.04
C PRO A 9 7.71 1.34 2.50
N GLN A 10 8.65 0.75 1.76
CA GLN A 10 8.47 -0.57 1.15
C GLN A 10 8.11 -1.66 2.17
N GLU A 11 8.72 -1.65 3.36
CA GLU A 11 8.46 -2.64 4.41
C GLU A 11 7.03 -2.54 4.97
N THR A 12 6.58 -1.32 5.27
CA THR A 12 5.21 -1.02 5.69
C THR A 12 4.21 -1.49 4.64
N TRP A 13 4.48 -1.16 3.38
CA TRP A 13 3.65 -1.57 2.26
C TRP A 13 3.59 -3.09 2.06
N ASN A 14 4.74 -3.77 2.11
CA ASN A 14 4.80 -5.22 1.97
C ASN A 14 4.04 -5.94 3.09
N SER A 15 4.12 -5.43 4.33
CA SER A 15 3.36 -5.94 5.46
C SER A 15 1.85 -5.78 5.23
N PHE A 16 1.42 -4.63 4.71
CA PHE A 16 0.02 -4.40 4.34
C PHE A 16 -0.46 -5.37 3.25
N VAL A 17 0.31 -5.51 2.17
CA VAL A 17 -0.02 -6.38 1.03
C VAL A 17 -0.09 -7.84 1.47
N ALA A 18 0.87 -8.31 2.27
CA ALA A 18 0.89 -9.69 2.77
C ALA A 18 -0.30 -10.01 3.70
N ALA A 19 -0.78 -9.02 4.45
CA ALA A 19 -1.90 -9.18 5.38
C ALA A 19 -3.29 -9.08 4.71
N HIS A 20 -3.38 -8.68 3.44
CA HIS A 20 -4.65 -8.45 2.77
C HIS A 20 -5.10 -9.67 1.93
N PRO A 21 -6.24 -10.31 2.24
CA PRO A 21 -6.69 -11.52 1.53
C PRO A 21 -6.95 -11.36 0.02
N GLN A 22 -7.13 -10.12 -0.44
CA GLN A 22 -7.39 -9.78 -1.84
C GLN A 22 -6.18 -9.12 -2.51
N ALA A 23 -5.03 -9.10 -1.85
CA ALA A 23 -3.81 -8.58 -2.44
C ALA A 23 -3.37 -9.42 -3.63
N HIS A 24 -2.77 -8.74 -4.61
CA HIS A 24 -2.23 -9.36 -5.80
C HIS A 24 -0.73 -9.07 -5.92
N ILE A 25 0.02 -9.93 -6.60
CA ILE A 25 1.48 -9.77 -6.79
C ILE A 25 1.85 -8.42 -7.43
N LEU A 26 0.96 -7.86 -8.25
CA LEU A 26 1.11 -6.55 -8.90
C LEU A 26 0.96 -5.35 -7.94
N GLN A 27 0.61 -5.62 -6.67
CA GLN A 27 0.58 -4.61 -5.61
C GLN A 27 1.80 -4.73 -4.70
N THR A 28 2.79 -5.58 -4.99
CA THR A 28 3.98 -5.73 -4.14
C THR A 28 5.02 -4.64 -4.42
N ALA A 29 5.86 -4.31 -3.43
CA ALA A 29 6.95 -3.35 -3.66
C ALA A 29 7.90 -3.78 -4.80
N PRO A 30 8.31 -5.06 -4.93
CA PRO A 30 9.14 -5.51 -6.05
C PRO A 30 8.51 -5.30 -7.42
N TRP A 31 7.18 -5.41 -7.56
CA TRP A 31 6.51 -5.07 -8.81
C TRP A 31 6.65 -3.58 -9.13
N GLY A 32 6.60 -2.73 -8.11
CA GLY A 32 6.89 -1.30 -8.27
C GLY A 32 8.31 -1.06 -8.74
N ASP A 33 9.28 -1.68 -8.10
CA ASP A 33 10.69 -1.51 -8.46
C ASP A 33 10.96 -1.98 -9.89
N LEU A 34 10.31 -3.08 -10.33
CA LEU A 34 10.33 -3.53 -11.72
C LEU A 34 9.78 -2.46 -12.67
N LYS A 35 8.64 -1.84 -12.35
CA LYS A 35 8.03 -0.80 -13.20
C LYS A 35 8.84 0.50 -13.22
N ALA A 36 9.44 0.87 -12.10
CA ALA A 36 10.33 2.02 -12.00
C ALA A 36 11.55 1.87 -12.93
N ALA A 37 12.06 0.65 -13.13
CA ALA A 37 13.12 0.39 -14.10
C ALA A 37 12.73 0.68 -15.56
N PHE A 38 11.43 0.78 -15.86
CA PHE A 38 10.92 1.21 -17.18
C PHE A 38 10.53 2.71 -17.21
N GLY A 39 10.95 3.50 -16.22
CA GLY A 39 10.72 4.94 -16.17
C GLY A 39 9.38 5.37 -15.58
N TRP A 40 8.64 4.47 -14.92
CA TRP A 40 7.36 4.79 -14.30
C TRP A 40 7.57 5.38 -12.91
N GLU A 41 6.76 6.37 -12.51
CA GLU A 41 6.75 6.85 -11.14
C GLU A 41 5.83 5.98 -10.28
N VAL A 42 6.37 5.39 -9.22
CA VAL A 42 5.61 4.49 -8.34
C VAL A 42 5.23 5.19 -7.05
N GLN A 43 3.92 5.29 -6.81
CA GLN A 43 3.38 5.85 -5.57
C GLN A 43 2.62 4.78 -4.79
N ARG A 44 2.90 4.70 -3.49
CA ARG A 44 2.24 3.81 -2.52
C ARG A 44 1.37 4.66 -1.61
N LEU A 45 0.05 4.52 -1.74
CA LEU A 45 -0.94 5.34 -1.05
C LEU A 45 -1.75 4.47 -0.10
N ALA A 46 -2.00 4.93 1.12
CA ALA A 46 -2.93 4.31 2.05
C ALA A 46 -3.92 5.32 2.64
N LEU A 47 -5.14 4.87 2.88
CA LEU A 47 -6.22 5.63 3.49
C LEU A 47 -6.49 5.05 4.88
N ALA A 48 -6.32 5.83 5.94
CA ALA A 48 -6.77 5.48 7.28
C ALA A 48 -8.29 5.66 7.39
N GLY A 49 -8.99 4.66 7.94
CA GLY A 49 -10.42 4.72 8.24
C GLY A 49 -10.76 4.05 9.57
N ASP A 50 -11.95 4.35 10.11
CA ASP A 50 -12.41 3.81 11.40
C ASP A 50 -12.66 2.28 11.32
N ALA A 51 -12.34 1.60 12.42
CA ALA A 51 -12.05 0.16 12.52
C ALA A 51 -13.21 -0.79 12.15
N GLU A 52 -12.90 -1.78 11.29
CA GLU A 52 -13.54 -3.09 11.11
C GLU A 52 -12.82 -3.84 9.96
N ALA A 53 -11.71 -4.50 10.31
CA ALA A 53 -10.93 -5.45 9.50
C ALA A 53 -10.27 -4.95 8.19
N ALA A 54 -8.93 -4.91 8.20
CA ALA A 54 -8.01 -5.64 7.29
C ALA A 54 -6.61 -4.99 7.30
N GLY A 55 -5.59 -5.77 7.65
CA GLY A 55 -4.15 -5.45 7.52
C GLY A 55 -3.66 -4.31 8.41
N SER A 56 -3.12 -4.63 9.59
CA SER A 56 -2.58 -3.63 10.52
C SER A 56 -1.28 -3.03 9.98
N LEU A 57 -1.30 -1.74 9.67
CA LEU A 57 -0.13 -0.86 9.74
C LEU A 57 -0.02 -0.31 11.18
N PRO A 58 1.14 0.22 11.63
CA PRO A 58 1.23 0.86 12.94
C PRO A 58 0.33 2.11 12.95
N GLY A 59 -0.75 2.06 13.71
CA GLY A 59 -1.83 3.05 13.74
C GLY A 59 -3.19 2.38 13.61
N GLU A 60 -4.01 2.50 14.66
CA GLU A 60 -5.28 1.81 14.84
C GLU A 60 -6.34 2.30 13.82
N GLY A 61 -6.52 1.57 12.72
CA GLY A 61 -7.52 1.89 11.69
C GLY A 61 -7.58 0.87 10.55
N ARG A 62 -8.67 0.86 9.77
CA ARG A 62 -8.76 0.14 8.49
C ARG A 62 -7.96 0.88 7.44
N TRP A 63 -7.17 0.16 6.66
CA TRP A 63 -6.37 0.73 5.59
C TRP A 63 -6.89 0.30 4.21
N LYS A 64 -7.14 1.24 3.31
CA LYS A 64 -7.27 0.95 1.87
C LYS A 64 -6.06 1.48 1.14
N ALA A 65 -5.40 0.63 0.37
CA ALA A 65 -4.14 1.01 -0.27
C ALA A 65 -4.13 0.67 -1.76
N ARG A 66 -3.50 1.54 -2.54
CA ARG A 66 -3.29 1.33 -3.99
C ARG A 66 -1.87 1.74 -4.35
N GLN A 67 -1.24 0.89 -5.15
CA GLN A 67 -0.02 1.22 -5.85
C GLN A 67 -0.38 1.64 -7.26
N ALA A 68 0.01 2.85 -7.65
CA ALA A 68 -0.14 3.35 -9.00
C ALA A 68 1.24 3.56 -9.61
N ALA A 69 1.35 3.22 -10.89
CA ALA A 69 2.49 3.58 -11.71
C ALA A 69 1.92 4.59 -12.71
N LEU A 70 2.39 5.84 -12.62
CA LEU A 70 1.96 6.96 -13.48
C LEU A 70 2.68 6.93 -14.83
#